data_AF-W1XC84-F1
#
_entry.id   AF-W1XC84-F1
#
_cell.length_a   1.000
_cell.length_b   1.000
_cell.length_c   1.000
_cell.angle_alpha   90.00
_cell.angle_beta   90.00
_cell.angle_gamma   90.00
#
_symmetry.space_group_name_H-M   'P 1'
#
loop_
_entity.id
_entity.type
_entity.pdbx_description
1 polymer ?
#
loop_
_entity_poly.entity_id
_entity_poly.type
_entity_poly.pdbx_seq_one_letter_code
_entity_poly.pdbx_strand_id
1 'polypeptide(L)'
;MKTEYEKMIAGELYNPQDPELRKLVTRSRQFQYAFNAEQDGKKRSKLVKEWFGSTGENISMKPNFVCDYGINIHLGENFYSNWNLTMLDVCPITIGK
;
A
#
# COMPACT_ATOMS: atom_id res chain seq x y z
N MET A 1 -15.02 -22.21 -1.31
CA MET A 1 -15.65 -20.93 -0.91
C MET A 1 -14.60 -19.86 -1.04
N LYS A 2 -14.98 -18.65 -1.46
CA LYS A 2 -14.04 -17.53 -1.53
C LYS A 2 -13.53 -17.15 -0.14
N THR A 3 -12.25 -16.81 -0.01
CA THR A 3 -11.72 -16.19 1.22
C THR A 3 -12.28 -14.77 1.39
N GLU A 4 -12.15 -14.19 2.57
CA GLU A 4 -12.60 -12.80 2.80
C GLU A 4 -11.76 -11.81 2.00
N TYR A 5 -10.48 -12.12 1.72
CA TYR A 5 -9.65 -11.36 0.79
C TYR A 5 -10.18 -11.42 -0.64
N GLU A 6 -10.52 -12.60 -1.14
CA GLU A 6 -11.08 -12.76 -2.50
C GLU A 6 -12.42 -12.03 -2.67
N LYS A 7 -13.27 -12.00 -1.63
CA LYS A 7 -14.50 -11.22 -1.61
C LYS A 7 -14.20 -9.71 -1.63
N MET A 8 -13.28 -9.26 -0.78
CA MET A 8 -12.86 -7.86 -0.70
C MET A 8 -12.38 -7.34 -2.07
N ILE A 9 -11.47 -8.07 -2.72
CA ILE A 9 -10.94 -7.70 -4.04
C ILE A 9 -12.01 -7.73 -5.14
N ALA A 10 -12.99 -8.63 -5.03
CA ALA A 10 -14.11 -8.69 -5.96
C ALA A 10 -15.17 -7.59 -5.74
N GLY A 11 -15.00 -6.73 -4.73
CA GLY A 11 -16.00 -5.71 -4.36
C GLY A 11 -17.26 -6.29 -3.72
N GLU A 12 -17.21 -7.54 -3.25
CA GLU A 12 -18.31 -8.20 -2.55
C GLU A 12 -18.33 -7.78 -1.07
N LEU A 13 -19.44 -8.04 -0.38
CA LEU A 13 -19.47 -7.91 1.09
C LEU A 13 -18.49 -8.92 1.71
N TYR A 14 -17.62 -8.43 2.58
CA TYR A 14 -16.59 -9.20 3.26
C TYR A 14 -16.52 -8.80 4.74
N ASN A 15 -15.91 -9.66 5.56
CA ASN A 15 -15.66 -9.38 6.98
C ASN A 15 -14.24 -8.80 7.18
N PRO A 16 -14.09 -7.50 7.47
CA PRO A 16 -12.77 -6.90 7.71
C PRO A 16 -12.08 -7.37 9.00
N GLN A 17 -12.80 -8.09 9.88
CA GLN A 17 -12.23 -8.71 11.08
C GLN A 17 -11.64 -10.10 10.83
N ASP A 18 -11.69 -10.59 9.59
CA ASP A 18 -11.10 -11.86 9.24
C ASP A 18 -9.60 -11.92 9.60
N PRO A 19 -9.11 -13.01 10.23
CA PRO A 19 -7.72 -13.10 10.66
C PRO A 19 -6.68 -12.92 9.55
N GLU A 20 -6.99 -13.31 8.31
CA GLU A 20 -6.12 -13.09 7.14
C GLU A 20 -5.98 -11.60 6.87
N LEU A 21 -7.09 -10.88 6.76
CA LEU A 21 -7.10 -9.44 6.52
C LEU A 21 -6.43 -8.66 7.66
N ARG A 22 -6.66 -9.05 8.91
CA ARG A 22 -6.00 -8.43 10.07
C ARG A 22 -4.48 -8.61 10.06
N LYS A 23 -3.98 -9.76 9.61
CA LYS A 23 -2.54 -10.00 9.44
C LYS A 23 -1.96 -9.08 8.35
N LEU A 24 -2.66 -8.94 7.23
CA LEU A 24 -2.24 -8.06 6.14
C LEU A 24 -2.19 -6.59 6.58
N VAL A 25 -3.22 -6.10 7.27
CA VAL A 25 -3.25 -4.74 7.85
C VAL A 25 -2.09 -4.55 8.84
N THR A 26 -1.81 -5.54 9.69
CA THR A 26 -0.71 -5.45 10.67
C THR A 26 0.65 -5.31 9.97
N ARG A 27 0.91 -6.11 8.93
CA ARG A 27 2.12 -6.00 8.12
C ARG A 27 2.21 -4.64 7.42
N SER A 28 1.11 -4.19 6.83
CA SER A 28 1.01 -2.87 6.19
C SER A 28 1.35 -1.73 7.15
N ARG A 29 0.85 -1.77 8.39
CA ARG A 29 1.16 -0.77 9.42
C ARG A 29 2.64 -0.74 9.79
N GLN A 30 3.33 -1.88 9.83
CA GLN A 30 4.78 -1.93 10.07
C GLN A 30 5.55 -1.19 8.97
N PHE A 31 5.21 -1.43 7.70
CA PHE A 31 5.79 -0.69 6.58
C PHE A 31 5.45 0.79 6.64
N GLN A 32 4.19 1.14 6.89
CA GLN A 32 3.75 2.54 6.99
C GLN A 32 4.53 3.30 8.06
N TYR A 33 4.74 2.71 9.24
CA TYR A 33 5.51 3.34 10.31
C TYR A 33 6.99 3.49 9.94
N ALA A 34 7.60 2.45 9.36
CA ALA A 34 8.99 2.53 8.90
C ALA A 34 9.16 3.60 7.81
N PHE A 35 8.25 3.65 6.83
CA PHE A 35 8.25 4.62 5.74
C PHE A 35 8.11 6.05 6.26
N ASN A 36 7.16 6.29 7.17
CA ASN A 36 6.90 7.63 7.68
C ASN A 36 7.99 8.14 8.64
N ALA A 37 8.71 7.25 9.33
CA ALA A 37 9.83 7.62 10.18
C ALA A 37 11.14 7.87 9.40
N GLU A 38 11.28 7.28 8.21
CA GLU A 38 12.51 7.33 7.41
C GLU A 38 12.75 8.72 6.77
N GLN A 39 13.95 9.24 6.99
CA GLN A 39 14.39 10.56 6.53
C GLN A 39 15.05 10.49 5.15
N ASP A 40 15.72 9.37 4.83
CA ASP A 40 16.35 9.16 3.54
C ASP A 40 15.31 8.76 2.47
N GLY A 41 15.11 9.64 1.50
CA GLY A 41 14.19 9.42 0.39
C GLY A 41 14.48 8.15 -0.44
N LYS A 42 15.76 7.73 -0.56
CA LYS A 42 16.12 6.50 -1.27
C LYS A 42 15.70 5.26 -0.48
N LYS A 43 15.87 5.27 0.84
CA LYS A 43 15.40 4.18 1.72
C LYS A 43 13.88 4.11 1.75
N ARG A 44 13.19 5.26 1.82
CA ARG A 44 11.73 5.32 1.65
C ARG A 44 11.27 4.67 0.34
N SER A 45 11.95 4.98 -0.76
CA SER A 45 11.62 4.38 -2.06
C SER A 45 11.77 2.86 -2.03
N LYS A 46 12.85 2.33 -1.41
CA LYS A 46 13.03 0.88 -1.23
C LYS A 46 11.91 0.24 -0.41
N LEU A 47 11.50 0.88 0.70
CA LEU A 47 10.39 0.39 1.53
C LEU A 47 9.09 0.28 0.72
N VAL A 48 8.78 1.28 -0.12
CA VAL A 48 7.60 1.25 -0.98
C VAL A 48 7.70 0.12 -2.02
N LYS A 49 8.87 -0.09 -2.64
CA LYS A 49 9.07 -1.19 -3.58
C LYS A 49 8.88 -2.58 -2.96
N GLU A 50 9.18 -2.73 -1.66
CA GLU A 50 8.96 -3.99 -0.93
C GLU A 50 7.52 -4.16 -0.46
N TRP A 51 6.83 -3.05 -0.18
CA TRP A 51 5.50 -3.04 0.42
C TRP A 51 4.37 -3.10 -0.62
N PHE A 52 4.49 -2.34 -1.71
CA PHE A 52 3.43 -2.20 -2.70
C PHE A 52 3.41 -3.36 -3.68
N GLY A 53 2.24 -3.61 -4.29
CA GLY A 53 2.05 -4.72 -5.22
C GLY A 53 2.93 -4.61 -6.46
N SER A 54 3.13 -3.38 -6.97
CA SER A 54 4.16 -3.09 -7.96
C SER A 54 4.53 -1.60 -7.99
N THR A 55 5.72 -1.31 -8.49
CA THR A 55 6.22 0.05 -8.67
C THR A 55 7.06 0.17 -9.94
N GLY A 56 7.14 1.36 -10.51
CA GLY A 56 8.22 1.72 -11.42
C GLY A 56 9.59 1.80 -10.72
N GLU A 57 10.63 2.05 -11.51
CA GLU A 57 11.99 2.16 -11.01
C GLU A 57 12.25 3.48 -10.28
N ASN A 58 11.85 4.59 -10.87
CA ASN A 58 11.97 5.91 -10.28
C ASN A 58 10.65 6.32 -9.63
N ILE A 59 10.58 6.20 -8.30
CA ILE A 59 9.45 6.67 -7.51
C ILE A 59 9.95 7.59 -6.39
N SER A 60 9.13 8.55 -5.99
CA SER A 60 9.43 9.40 -4.84
C SER A 60 8.16 9.80 -4.11
N MET A 61 8.07 9.42 -2.84
CA MET A 61 6.94 9.74 -1.99
C MET A 61 7.41 10.49 -0.75
N LYS A 62 6.69 11.56 -0.39
CA LYS A 62 6.88 12.25 0.89
C LYS A 62 6.16 11.49 2.02
N PRO A 63 6.65 11.61 3.27
CA PRO A 63 6.08 10.87 4.40
C PRO A 63 4.73 11.47 4.84
N ASN A 64 4.17 10.90 5.91
CA ASN A 64 2.76 10.99 6.32
C ASN A 64 1.80 10.31 5.34
N PHE A 65 2.27 9.25 4.67
CA PHE A 65 1.43 8.42 3.83
C PHE A 65 0.56 7.49 4.69
N VAL A 66 -0.68 7.27 4.26
CA VAL A 66 -1.63 6.35 4.91
C VAL A 66 -2.30 5.45 3.87
N CYS A 67 -2.31 4.14 4.13
CA CYS A 67 -3.15 3.18 3.39
C CYS A 67 -3.66 2.05 4.27
N ASP A 68 -4.42 1.11 3.72
CA ASP A 68 -4.94 -0.05 4.46
C ASP A 68 -3.98 -1.23 4.37
N TYR A 69 -3.63 -1.66 3.15
CA TYR A 69 -2.87 -2.89 2.88
C TYR A 69 -1.52 -2.64 2.20
N GLY A 70 -1.42 -1.61 1.37
CA GLY A 70 -0.28 -1.27 0.50
C GLY A 70 -0.08 -2.24 -0.68
N ILE A 71 -0.27 -3.54 -0.47
CA ILE A 71 -0.10 -4.58 -1.49
C ILE A 71 -1.06 -4.44 -2.69
N ASN A 72 -2.16 -3.69 -2.54
CA ASN A 72 -3.11 -3.45 -3.62
C ASN A 72 -2.79 -2.18 -4.42
N ILE A 73 -1.71 -1.47 -4.08
CA ILE A 73 -1.27 -0.25 -4.77
C ILE A 73 -0.22 -0.62 -5.82
N HIS A 74 -0.45 -0.15 -7.04
CA HIS A 74 0.40 -0.36 -8.21
C HIS A 74 0.78 1.00 -8.79
N LEU A 75 2.07 1.34 -8.72
CA LEU A 75 2.58 2.63 -9.16
C LEU A 75 3.38 2.50 -10.46
N GLY A 76 3.12 3.38 -11.42
CA GLY A 76 3.90 3.51 -12.65
C GLY A 76 5.28 4.14 -12.46
N GLU A 77 6.00 4.26 -13.57
CA GLU A 77 7.31 4.92 -13.64
C GLU A 77 7.20 6.43 -13.39
N ASN A 78 8.19 7.02 -12.73
CA ASN A 78 8.24 8.45 -12.38
C ASN A 78 7.12 8.93 -11.44
N PHE A 79 6.49 8.02 -10.68
CA PHE A 79 5.47 8.41 -9.71
C PHE A 79 6.05 9.32 -8.63
N TYR A 80 5.40 10.46 -8.42
CA TYR A 80 5.70 11.39 -7.35
C TYR A 80 4.44 11.64 -6.51
N SER A 81 4.58 11.57 -5.19
CA SER A 81 3.57 12.09 -4.28
C SER A 81 4.14 13.13 -3.33
N ASN A 82 3.34 14.16 -3.07
CA ASN A 82 3.61 15.10 -2.01
C ASN A 82 3.14 14.54 -0.64
N TRP A 83 3.29 15.32 0.41
CA TRP A 83 2.95 14.95 1.79
C TRP A 83 1.48 14.56 1.96
N ASN A 84 1.18 13.75 2.98
CA ASN A 84 -0.18 13.44 3.44
C ASN A 84 -1.07 12.72 2.42
N LEU A 85 -0.48 12.01 1.46
CA LEU A 85 -1.24 11.16 0.55
C LEU A 85 -1.95 10.03 1.31
N THR A 86 -3.23 9.82 1.02
CA THR A 86 -4.04 8.73 1.60
C THR A 86 -4.61 7.86 0.48
N MET A 87 -4.47 6.54 0.59
CA MET A 87 -4.98 5.56 -0.37
C MET A 87 -5.68 4.40 0.38
N LEU A 88 -7.01 4.36 0.37
CA LEU A 88 -7.77 3.26 1.01
C LEU A 88 -7.87 2.09 0.04
N ASP A 89 -6.84 1.23 0.05
CA ASP A 89 -6.60 0.20 -0.96
C ASP A 89 -7.27 -1.14 -0.62
N VAL A 90 -8.54 -1.12 -0.23
CA VAL A 90 -9.36 -2.34 -0.09
C VAL A 90 -9.56 -3.06 -1.44
N CYS A 91 -9.49 -2.32 -2.55
CA CYS A 91 -9.46 -2.84 -3.91
C CYS A 91 -8.21 -2.32 -4.63
N PRO A 92 -7.80 -2.92 -5.76
CA PRO A 92 -6.62 -2.49 -6.50
C PRO A 92 -6.66 -1.00 -6.88
N ILE A 93 -5.58 -0.29 -6.57
CA ILE A 93 -5.33 1.09 -7.01
C ILE A 93 -4.18 1.04 -8.00
N THR A 94 -4.42 1.46 -9.25
CA THR A 94 -3.38 1.54 -10.27
C THR A 94 -3.19 2.98 -10.71
N ILE A 95 -1.96 3.49 -10.62
CA ILE A 95 -1.55 4.80 -11.14
C ILE A 95 -0.56 4.57 -12.28
N GLY A 96 -0.85 5.15 -13.44
CA GLY A 96 -0.04 5.01 -14.64
C GLY A 96 1.30 5.74 -14.59
N LYS A 97 1.94 5.82 -15.77
CA LYS A 97 3.13 6.63 -16.03
C LYS A 97 2.76 8.03 -16.48
#